data_AF-X0XIP2-F1
#
_entry.id   AF-X0XIP2-F1
#
_cell.length_a   1.000
_cell.length_b   1.000
_cell.length_c   1.000
_cell.angle_alpha   90.00
_cell.angle_beta   90.00
_cell.angle_gamma   90.00
#
_symmetry.space_group_name_H-M   'P 1'
#
loop_
_entity.id
_entity.type
_entity.pdbx_description
1 polymer ?
#
loop_
_entity_poly.entity_id
_entity_poly.type
_entity_poly.pdbx_seq_one_letter_code
_entity_poly.pdbx_strand_id
1 'polypeptide(L)'
;MCHLAGYVGDRPIAPLLLRAIELQEPYSAGHASGLAVIDDGMLRIEKDIGHVARVRSTTEIESLEGTTGIAHSRYSSRLIRDPRYNTREMAHPFIDDTGTIALMHNGDFDNYRELWSELRGGHTFRSYSAEV
;
A
#
# COMPACT_ATOMS: atom_id res chain seq x y z
N MET A 1 7.01 -11.60 -4.82
CA MET A 1 7.73 -10.47 -4.22
C MET A 1 6.85 -9.22 -4.37
N CYS A 2 6.93 -8.24 -3.48
CA CYS A 2 6.21 -6.98 -3.67
C CYS A 2 6.90 -6.08 -4.71
N HIS A 3 6.15 -5.17 -5.32
CA HIS A 3 6.65 -4.18 -6.27
C HIS A 3 6.39 -2.78 -5.73
N LEU A 4 7.43 -1.94 -5.69
CA LEU A 4 7.38 -0.59 -5.15
C LEU A 4 7.78 0.40 -6.24
N ALA A 5 7.12 1.56 -6.27
CA ALA A 5 7.47 2.67 -7.12
C ALA A 5 7.34 3.98 -6.34
N GLY A 6 8.24 4.93 -6.60
CA GLY A 6 8.18 6.27 -6.03
C GLY A 6 8.54 7.30 -7.08
N TYR A 7 7.93 8.47 -7.00
CA TYR A 7 8.20 9.56 -7.92
C TYR A 7 8.14 10.90 -7.19
N VAL A 8 9.08 11.77 -7.53
CA VAL A 8 9.12 13.18 -7.14
C VAL A 8 9.46 13.95 -8.41
N GLY A 9 8.56 14.83 -8.85
CA GLY A 9 8.79 15.62 -10.06
C GLY A 9 7.61 16.49 -10.42
N ASP A 10 7.34 16.61 -11.72
CA ASP A 10 6.41 17.57 -12.33
C ASP A 10 5.29 16.91 -13.16
N ARG A 11 5.27 15.57 -13.22
CA ARG A 11 4.29 14.81 -14.01
C ARG A 11 3.14 14.33 -13.12
N PRO A 12 1.92 14.21 -13.65
CA PRO A 12 0.80 13.59 -12.94
C PRO A 12 1.18 12.20 -12.46
N ILE A 13 1.06 11.97 -11.15
CA ILE A 13 1.73 10.84 -10.52
C ILE A 13 0.95 9.53 -10.59
N ALA A 14 -0.38 9.56 -10.46
CA ALA A 14 -1.21 8.36 -10.45
C ALA A 14 -1.00 7.47 -11.69
N PRO A 15 -1.14 7.96 -12.94
CA PRO A 15 -0.93 7.11 -14.12
C PRO A 15 0.50 6.59 -14.25
N LEU A 16 1.49 7.39 -13.82
CA LEU A 16 2.90 7.01 -13.88
C LEU A 16 3.22 5.87 -12.92
N LEU A 17 2.82 6.01 -11.65
CA LEU A 17 3.08 5.01 -10.63
C LEU A 17 2.31 3.72 -10.88
N LEU A 18 1.02 3.81 -11.25
CA LEU A 18 0.20 2.65 -11.59
C LEU A 18 0.84 1.86 -12.73
N ARG A 19 1.30 2.54 -13.78
CA ARG A 19 2.01 1.88 -14.89
C ARG A 19 3.31 1.23 -14.43
N ALA A 20 4.06 1.89 -13.55
CA ALA A 20 5.34 1.38 -13.05
C ALA A 20 5.17 0.08 -12.25
N ILE A 21 4.14 -0.03 -11.39
CA ILE A 21 3.88 -1.27 -10.65
C ILE A 21 3.18 -2.33 -11.52
N GLU A 22 2.32 -1.94 -12.46
CA GLU A 22 1.65 -2.85 -13.41
C GLU A 22 2.64 -3.59 -14.32
N LEU A 23 3.67 -2.89 -14.83
CA LEU A 23 4.73 -3.50 -15.64
C LEU A 23 5.53 -4.58 -14.89
N GLN A 24 5.46 -4.58 -13.55
CA GLN A 24 6.16 -5.54 -12.71
C GLN A 24 5.27 -6.73 -12.29
N GLU A 25 3.94 -6.59 -12.31
CA GLU A 25 3.01 -7.65 -11.89
C GLU A 25 3.19 -9.02 -12.58
N PRO A 26 3.62 -9.11 -13.86
CA PRO A 26 3.91 -10.40 -14.48
C PRO A 26 5.03 -11.20 -13.79
N TYR A 27 5.91 -10.55 -13.03
CA TYR A 27 7.02 -11.20 -12.32
C TYR A 27 6.61 -11.71 -10.93
N SER A 28 5.73 -10.99 -10.23
CA SER A 28 5.05 -11.41 -8.99
C SER A 28 4.06 -10.33 -8.50
N ALA A 29 3.39 -10.53 -7.36
CA ALA A 29 2.40 -9.60 -6.76
C ALA A 29 0.98 -9.68 -7.35
N GLY A 30 0.17 -8.64 -7.15
CA GLY A 30 -1.23 -8.60 -7.55
C GLY A 30 -2.25 -9.06 -6.50
N HIS A 31 -1.83 -9.34 -5.26
CA HIS A 31 -2.78 -9.66 -4.19
C HIS A 31 -3.51 -8.42 -3.68
N ALA A 32 -2.87 -7.25 -3.70
CA ALA A 32 -3.46 -5.93 -3.39
C ALA A 32 -2.58 -4.83 -3.99
N SER A 33 -3.18 -3.71 -4.41
CA SER A 33 -2.47 -2.59 -5.04
C SER A 33 -2.94 -1.27 -4.47
N GLY A 34 -2.04 -0.28 -4.41
CA GLY A 34 -2.40 1.03 -3.91
C GLY A 34 -1.30 2.06 -4.13
N LEU A 35 -1.66 3.32 -3.95
CA LEU A 35 -0.73 4.45 -4.02
C LEU A 35 -1.11 5.57 -3.04
N ALA A 36 -0.12 6.38 -2.72
CA ALA A 36 -0.25 7.59 -1.93
C ALA A 36 0.35 8.77 -2.71
N VAL A 37 -0.32 9.92 -2.67
CA VAL A 37 0.11 11.15 -3.33
C VAL A 37 0.08 12.31 -2.34
N ILE A 38 0.93 13.29 -2.59
CA ILE A 38 0.84 14.61 -1.97
C ILE A 38 0.12 15.54 -2.95
N ASP A 39 -1.06 15.98 -2.55
CA ASP A 39 -1.96 16.86 -3.29
C ASP A 39 -2.24 18.11 -2.44
N ASP A 40 -1.79 19.29 -2.88
CA ASP A 40 -1.85 20.55 -2.13
C ASP A 40 -1.38 20.44 -0.66
N GLY A 41 -0.29 19.69 -0.44
CA GLY A 41 0.28 19.47 0.88
C GLY A 41 -0.49 18.47 1.75
N MET A 42 -1.56 17.87 1.23
CA MET A 42 -2.33 16.83 1.89
C MET A 42 -1.98 15.45 1.34
N LEU A 43 -1.91 14.48 2.24
CA LEU A 43 -1.72 13.08 1.87
C LEU A 43 -3.07 12.49 1.41
N ARG A 44 -3.12 11.97 0.18
CA ARG A 44 -4.27 11.25 -0.37
C ARG A 44 -3.85 9.82 -0.72
N ILE A 45 -4.71 8.85 -0.43
CA ILE A 45 -4.41 7.44 -0.61
C ILE A 45 -5.61 6.73 -1.21
N GLU A 46 -5.34 5.87 -2.17
CA GLU A 46 -6.30 4.90 -2.65
C GLU A 46 -5.61 3.55 -2.81
N LYS A 47 -6.26 2.51 -2.30
CA LYS A 47 -5.72 1.15 -2.27
C LYS A 47 -6.86 0.16 -2.12
N ASP A 48 -6.73 -0.99 -2.76
CA ASP A 48 -7.67 -2.10 -2.62
C ASP A 48 -7.02 -3.45 -2.94
N ILE A 49 -7.75 -4.53 -2.72
CA ILE A 49 -7.35 -5.90 -3.02
C ILE A 49 -7.22 -6.11 -4.54
N GLY A 50 -6.31 -6.99 -4.95
CA GLY A 50 -6.12 -7.40 -6.34
C GLY A 50 -5.07 -6.61 -7.12
N HIS A 51 -4.97 -7.01 -8.38
CA HIS A 51 -4.07 -6.43 -9.38
C HIS A 51 -4.41 -4.97 -9.67
N VAL A 52 -3.43 -4.23 -10.19
CA VAL A 52 -3.59 -2.83 -10.62
C VAL A 52 -4.84 -2.66 -11.50
N ALA A 53 -5.06 -3.54 -12.46
CA ALA A 53 -6.22 -3.48 -13.35
C ALA A 53 -7.58 -3.55 -12.62
N ARG A 54 -7.68 -4.37 -11.56
CA ARG A 54 -8.89 -4.46 -10.73
C ARG A 54 -9.05 -3.17 -9.92
N VAL A 55 -8.00 -2.73 -9.24
CA VAL A 55 -8.08 -1.55 -8.37
C VAL A 55 -8.44 -0.31 -9.19
N ARG A 56 -7.90 -0.16 -10.41
CA ARG A 56 -8.29 0.89 -11.35
C ARG A 56 -9.78 0.87 -11.72
N SER A 57 -10.38 -0.31 -11.88
CA SER A 57 -11.79 -0.41 -12.28
C SER A 57 -12.77 -0.33 -11.12
N THR A 58 -12.31 -0.48 -9.88
CA THR A 58 -13.17 -0.52 -8.69
C THR A 58 -12.97 0.65 -7.73
N THR A 59 -12.04 1.56 -8.02
CA THR A 59 -11.70 2.70 -7.14
C THR A 59 -11.39 3.96 -7.96
N GLU A 60 -11.29 5.09 -7.26
CA GLU A 60 -10.89 6.39 -7.83
C GLU A 60 -9.35 6.57 -7.83
N ILE A 61 -8.57 5.49 -7.88
CA ILE A 61 -7.10 5.54 -7.77
C ILE A 61 -6.45 6.34 -8.89
N GLU A 62 -7.07 6.39 -10.07
CA GLU A 62 -6.56 7.18 -11.21
C GLU A 62 -6.88 8.67 -11.08
N SER A 63 -7.87 9.01 -10.25
CA SER A 63 -8.35 10.37 -10.00
C SER A 63 -7.48 11.10 -8.96
N LEU A 64 -6.45 10.44 -8.40
CA LEU A 64 -5.51 11.05 -7.45
C LEU A 64 -4.56 12.03 -8.14
N GLU A 65 -4.59 13.28 -7.68
CA GLU A 65 -3.81 14.40 -8.21
C GLU A 65 -2.48 14.58 -7.46
N GLY A 66 -1.56 15.34 -8.06
CA GLY A 66 -0.24 15.63 -7.51
C GLY A 66 0.92 15.04 -8.32
N THR A 67 2.13 15.38 -7.90
CA THR A 67 3.37 15.05 -8.63
C THR A 67 4.42 14.34 -7.78
N THR A 68 4.11 14.07 -6.50
CA THR A 68 4.99 13.40 -5.54
C THR A 68 4.22 12.32 -4.78
N GLY A 69 4.81 11.14 -4.62
CA GLY A 69 4.10 9.99 -4.06
C GLY A 69 4.76 8.63 -4.32
N ILE A 70 4.07 7.59 -3.84
CA ILE A 70 4.55 6.21 -3.78
C ILE A 70 3.44 5.23 -4.15
N ALA A 71 3.77 4.08 -4.72
CA ALA A 71 2.84 3.02 -5.07
C ALA A 71 3.41 1.64 -4.79
N HIS A 72 2.52 0.70 -4.52
CA HIS A 72 2.88 -0.66 -4.15
C HIS A 72 1.89 -1.69 -4.72
N SER A 73 2.41 -2.77 -5.31
CA SER A 73 1.66 -4.01 -5.58
C SER A 73 2.17 -5.11 -4.66
N ARG A 74 1.26 -5.70 -3.89
CA ARG A 74 1.54 -6.62 -2.78
C ARG A 74 1.57 -8.06 -3.25
N TYR A 75 2.62 -8.75 -2.82
CA TYR A 75 2.66 -10.19 -2.70
C TYR A 75 2.73 -10.56 -1.22
N SER A 76 2.15 -11.70 -0.84
CA SER A 76 2.33 -12.21 0.52
C SER A 76 2.13 -13.73 0.52
N SER A 77 3.14 -14.45 1.00
CA SER A 77 3.09 -15.90 1.16
C SER A 77 2.10 -16.33 2.25
N ARG A 78 1.81 -15.45 3.22
CA ARG A 78 0.80 -15.71 4.26
C ARG A 78 -0.60 -15.83 3.65
N LEU A 79 -0.90 -15.11 2.57
CA LEU A 79 -2.20 -15.20 1.87
C LEU A 79 -2.45 -16.58 1.27
N ILE A 80 -1.39 -17.28 0.87
CA ILE A 80 -1.49 -18.63 0.31
C ILE A 80 -1.99 -19.61 1.38
N ARG A 81 -1.72 -19.32 2.66
CA ARG A 81 -2.10 -20.18 3.80
C ARG A 81 -3.38 -19.71 4.47
N ASP A 82 -3.59 -18.40 4.54
CA ASP A 82 -4.73 -17.81 5.22
C ASP A 82 -5.22 -16.56 4.46
N PRO A 83 -6.37 -16.65 3.77
CA PRO A 83 -6.89 -15.56 2.96
C PRO A 83 -7.34 -14.36 3.79
N ARG A 84 -7.53 -14.51 5.12
CA ARG A 84 -7.96 -13.42 6.01
C ARG A 84 -6.95 -12.28 6.07
N TYR A 85 -5.69 -12.54 5.74
CA TYR A 85 -4.64 -11.51 5.67
C TYR A 85 -4.73 -10.62 4.41
N ASN A 86 -5.64 -10.91 3.47
CA ASN A 86 -5.83 -10.12 2.27
C ASN A 86 -7.00 -9.15 2.42
N THR A 87 -6.80 -8.13 3.25
CA THR A 87 -7.73 -7.02 3.43
C THR A 87 -7.22 -5.75 2.76
N ARG A 88 -8.13 -4.78 2.55
CA ARG A 88 -7.78 -3.45 2.05
C ARG A 88 -6.81 -2.75 2.99
N GLU A 89 -6.99 -2.91 4.29
CA GLU A 89 -6.18 -2.28 5.33
C GLU A 89 -4.73 -2.78 5.27
N MET A 90 -4.53 -4.05 4.94
CA MET A 90 -3.23 -4.71 4.75
C MET A 90 -2.58 -4.42 3.39
N ALA A 91 -3.26 -3.74 2.48
CA ALA A 91 -2.64 -3.20 1.28
C ALA A 91 -1.72 -2.03 1.64
N HIS A 92 -0.63 -1.85 0.91
CA HIS A 92 0.20 -0.65 1.00
C HIS A 92 -0.36 0.46 0.07
N PRO A 93 -0.01 1.74 0.30
CA PRO A 93 0.77 2.25 1.44
C PRO A 93 0.03 2.19 2.78
N PHE A 94 0.79 2.07 3.87
CA PHE A 94 0.31 2.25 5.24
C PHE A 94 0.41 3.71 5.65
N ILE A 95 -0.46 4.12 6.56
CA ILE A 95 -0.44 5.45 7.16
C ILE A 95 -0.21 5.35 8.66
N ASP A 96 0.43 6.38 9.19
CA ASP A 96 0.53 6.57 10.63
C ASP A 96 -0.84 6.92 11.25
N ASP A 97 -0.85 7.04 12.58
CA ASP A 97 -2.03 7.38 13.35
C ASP A 97 -2.50 8.82 13.09
N THR A 98 -1.58 9.74 12.80
CA THR A 98 -1.88 11.14 12.45
C THR A 98 -2.34 11.34 11.00
N GLY A 99 -2.06 10.39 10.10
CA GLY A 99 -2.40 10.48 8.68
C GLY A 99 -1.50 11.44 7.90
N THR A 100 -0.31 11.75 8.41
CA THR A 100 0.65 12.67 7.78
C THR A 100 1.80 11.95 7.09
N ILE A 101 2.01 10.67 7.40
CA ILE A 101 3.08 9.84 6.83
C ILE A 101 2.47 8.65 6.11
N ALA A 102 2.88 8.44 4.85
CA ALA A 102 2.64 7.21 4.11
C ALA A 102 3.94 6.40 3.97
N LEU A 103 3.86 5.09 4.17
CA LEU A 103 5.00 4.18 4.07
C LEU A 103 4.64 2.93 3.25
N MET A 104 5.59 2.47 2.44
CA MET A 104 5.56 1.19 1.77
C MET A 104 6.80 0.37 2.13
N HIS A 105 6.68 -0.94 2.19
CA HIS A 105 7.76 -1.84 2.60
C HIS A 105 7.78 -3.11 1.76
N ASN A 106 8.99 -3.60 1.45
CA ASN A 106 9.23 -4.92 0.87
C ASN A 106 10.16 -5.69 1.79
N GLY A 107 9.61 -6.68 2.48
CA GLY A 107 10.30 -7.43 3.52
C GLY A 107 9.33 -7.85 4.61
N ASP A 108 9.87 -8.51 5.62
CA ASP A 108 9.15 -8.93 6.81
C ASP A 108 9.94 -8.48 8.05
N PHE A 109 9.21 -8.22 9.14
CA PHE A 109 9.79 -8.01 10.46
C PHE A 109 9.59 -9.28 11.28
N ASP A 110 10.68 -9.96 11.64
CA ASP A 110 10.59 -11.22 12.40
C ASP A 110 10.01 -11.00 13.81
N ASN A 111 10.32 -9.85 14.42
CA ASN A 111 9.89 -9.45 15.75
C ASN A 111 8.64 -8.53 15.76
N TYR A 112 7.79 -8.62 14.72
CA TYR A 112 6.62 -7.74 14.61
C TYR A 112 5.63 -7.87 15.78
N ARG A 113 5.59 -9.02 16.46
CA ARG A 113 4.68 -9.25 17.60
C ARG A 113 5.15 -8.53 18.86
N GLU A 114 6.45 -8.55 19.15
CA GLU A 114 7.01 -7.77 20.24
C GLU A 114 6.79 -6.27 19.99
N LEU A 115 7.14 -5.80 18.79
CA LEU A 115 6.95 -4.40 18.39
C LEU A 115 5.48 -3.95 18.49
N TRP A 116 4.55 -4.77 18.00
CA TRP A 116 3.13 -4.47 18.12
C TRP A 116 2.68 -4.40 19.59
N SER A 117 3.12 -5.34 20.42
CA SER A 117 2.77 -5.36 21.85
C SER A 117 3.26 -4.11 22.59
N GLU A 118 4.45 -3.62 22.25
CA GLU A 118 5.02 -2.39 22.81
C GLU A 118 4.27 -1.14 22.33
N LEU A 119 3.92 -1.08 21.05
CA LEU A 119 3.36 0.12 20.42
C LEU A 119 1.85 0.26 20.58
N ARG A 120 1.09 -0.84 20.74
CA ARG A 120 -0.38 -0.81 20.79
C ARG A 120 -0.97 -0.03 21.98
N GLY A 121 -0.16 0.26 23.00
CA GLY A 121 -0.58 1.08 24.14
C GLY A 121 -0.63 2.57 23.82
N GLY A 122 0.12 3.03 22.80
CA GLY A 122 0.20 4.44 22.40
C GLY A 122 -0.27 4.71 20.97
N HIS A 123 -0.39 3.67 20.13
CA HIS A 123 -0.71 3.80 18.71
C HIS A 123 -1.89 2.91 18.30
N THR A 124 -2.65 3.38 17.32
CA THR A 124 -3.77 2.62 16.75
C THR A 124 -3.33 1.86 15.50
N PHE A 125 -3.44 0.53 15.53
CA PHE A 125 -3.15 -0.33 14.38
C PHE A 125 -4.43 -0.58 13.58
N ARG A 126 -4.46 -0.15 12.31
CA ARG A 126 -5.59 -0.35 11.39
C ARG A 126 -5.47 -1.61 10.55
N SER A 127 -4.24 -2.04 10.28
CA SER A 127 -3.93 -3.13 9.36
C SER A 127 -3.67 -4.47 10.03
N TYR A 128 -3.27 -4.50 11.31
CA TYR A 128 -2.94 -5.73 12.03
C TYR A 128 -3.76 -5.88 13.31
N SER A 129 -4.19 -7.11 13.60
CA SER A 129 -4.78 -7.51 14.88
C SER A 129 -4.22 -8.87 15.32
N ALA A 130 -4.36 -9.22 16.60
CA ALA A 130 -3.86 -10.51 17.10
C ALA A 130 -4.60 -11.73 16.52
N GLU A 131 -5.81 -11.52 15.97
CA GLU A 131 -6.69 -12.56 15.43
C GLU A 131 -6.52 -12.77 13.91
N VAL A 132 -5.93 -11.76 13.25
CA VAL A 132 -5.59 -11.73 11.82
C VAL A 132 -4.09 -11.62 11.71
#